data_AF-A0A918RGC3-F1
#
_entry.id   AF-A0A918RGC3-F1
#
_cell.length_a   1.000
_cell.length_b   1.000
_cell.length_c   1.000
_cell.angle_alpha   90.00
_cell.angle_beta   90.00
_cell.angle_gamma   90.00
#
_symmetry.space_group_name_H-M   'P 1'
#
loop_
_entity.id
_entity.type
_entity.pdbx_description
1 polymer ?
#
loop_
_entity_poly.entity_id
_entity_poly.type
_entity_poly.pdbx_seq_one_letter_code
_entity_poly.pdbx_strand_id
1 'polypeptide(L)'
;MAIDRVAVIAFAKAVLTGACAAGSPLLLISVPAGIVLLFDFGDPMGGLNGLLIAVFPLIITLPIVLGASILIGLPLTYLLSRAGRDQGELYVVAGLFFGGVLPVAISILAGQAAGGLFYFAIPGSLGGAVTGWSWGRHRDALNLARHTEHPDLEPTI
;
A
#
# COMPACT_ATOMS: atom_id res chain seq x y z
N MET A 1 3.78 25.49 -8.06
CA MET A 1 4.43 24.18 -7.83
C MET A 1 3.81 23.21 -8.82
N ALA A 2 4.47 22.96 -9.96
CA ALA A 2 3.95 21.99 -10.92
C ALA A 2 4.11 20.60 -10.30
N ILE A 3 3.00 19.87 -10.18
CA ILE A 3 3.06 18.49 -9.72
C ILE A 3 3.76 17.68 -10.81
N ASP A 4 4.90 17.08 -10.47
CA ASP A 4 5.62 16.20 -11.38
C ASP A 4 4.74 14.98 -11.69
N ARG A 5 4.34 14.85 -12.97
CA ARG A 5 3.50 13.75 -13.44
C ARG A 5 4.14 12.40 -13.16
N VAL A 6 5.46 12.31 -13.21
CA VAL A 6 6.20 11.07 -12.96
C VAL A 6 6.03 10.63 -11.51
N ALA A 7 6.15 11.57 -10.57
CA ALA A 7 5.96 11.31 -9.15
C ALA A 7 4.51 10.86 -8.83
N VAL A 8 3.51 11.47 -9.46
CA VAL A 8 2.09 11.07 -9.29
C VAL A 8 1.85 9.66 -9.79
N ILE A 9 2.37 9.32 -10.97
CA ILE A 9 2.22 7.97 -11.54
C ILE A 9 2.93 6.93 -10.67
N ALA A 10 4.14 7.24 -10.20
CA ALA A 10 4.88 6.35 -9.30
C ALA A 10 4.15 6.14 -7.96
N PHE A 11 3.58 7.21 -7.39
CA PHE A 11 2.79 7.14 -6.16
C PHE A 11 1.53 6.29 -6.36
N ALA A 12 0.76 6.56 -7.43
CA ALA A 12 -0.43 5.79 -7.75
C ALA A 12 -0.10 4.30 -7.95
N LYS A 13 0.99 3.99 -8.66
CA LYS A 13 1.47 2.63 -8.84
C LYS A 13 1.83 1.96 -7.51
N ALA A 14 2.52 2.66 -6.60
CA ALA A 14 2.89 2.12 -5.30
C ALA A 14 1.67 1.83 -4.41
N VAL A 15 0.67 2.71 -4.44
CA VAL A 15 -0.60 2.52 -3.70
C VAL A 15 -1.38 1.34 -4.28
N LEU A 16 -1.53 1.26 -5.61
CA LEU A 16 -2.27 0.18 -6.27
C LEU A 16 -1.62 -1.19 -6.02
N THR A 17 -0.30 -1.28 -6.19
CA THR A 17 0.43 -2.53 -5.96
C THR A 17 0.36 -2.99 -4.51
N GLY A 18 0.45 -2.07 -3.54
CA GLY A 18 0.25 -2.40 -2.13
C GLY A 18 -1.18 -2.76 -1.76
N ALA A 19 -2.18 -2.10 -2.35
CA ALA A 19 -3.59 -2.43 -2.14
C ALA A 19 -3.92 -3.85 -2.64
N CYS A 20 -3.38 -4.23 -3.80
CA CYS A 20 -3.47 -5.60 -4.31
C CYS A 20 -2.75 -6.59 -3.39
N ALA A 21 -1.56 -6.27 -2.89
CA ALA A 21 -0.82 -7.14 -1.98
C ALA A 21 -1.54 -7.32 -0.63
N ALA A 22 -2.03 -6.23 -0.03
CA ALA A 22 -2.83 -6.27 1.20
C ALA A 22 -4.14 -7.07 1.02
N GLY A 23 -4.81 -6.87 -0.13
CA GLY A 23 -6.04 -7.57 -0.46
C GLY A 23 -5.83 -9.03 -0.83
N SER A 24 -4.60 -9.45 -1.15
CA SER A 24 -4.33 -10.76 -1.76
C SER A 24 -4.89 -11.97 -1.00
N PRO A 25 -4.80 -12.07 0.35
CA PRO A 25 -5.34 -13.24 1.04
C PRO A 25 -6.87 -13.33 0.91
N LEU A 26 -7.56 -12.19 0.92
CA LEU A 26 -9.01 -12.14 0.76
C LEU A 26 -9.41 -12.31 -0.70
N LEU A 27 -8.67 -11.73 -1.65
CA LEU A 27 -8.92 -11.87 -3.09
C LEU A 27 -8.79 -13.33 -3.56
N LEU A 28 -7.85 -14.10 -2.99
CA LEU A 28 -7.71 -15.52 -3.28
C LEU A 28 -8.97 -16.33 -2.97
N ILE A 29 -9.79 -15.86 -2.03
CA ILE A 29 -11.04 -16.51 -1.63
C ILE A 29 -12.24 -15.86 -2.34
N SER A 30 -12.28 -14.53 -2.36
CA SER A 30 -13.42 -13.76 -2.83
C SER A 30 -13.57 -13.81 -4.35
N VAL A 31 -12.47 -13.89 -5.11
CA VAL A 31 -12.54 -13.96 -6.58
C VAL A 31 -13.16 -15.28 -7.04
N PRO A 32 -12.69 -16.48 -6.61
CA PRO A 32 -13.36 -17.73 -6.97
C PRO A 32 -14.82 -17.77 -6.53
N ALA A 33 -15.14 -17.31 -5.31
CA ALA A 33 -16.51 -17.25 -4.82
C ALA A 33 -17.38 -16.31 -5.68
N GLY A 34 -16.86 -15.13 -6.02
CA GLY A 34 -17.53 -14.18 -6.89
C GLY A 34 -17.77 -14.72 -8.31
N ILE A 35 -16.82 -15.49 -8.86
CA ILE A 35 -16.98 -16.15 -10.16
C ILE A 35 -18.10 -17.19 -10.12
N VAL A 36 -18.17 -18.02 -9.08
CA VAL A 36 -19.25 -19.01 -8.93
C VAL A 36 -20.62 -18.32 -8.91
N LEU A 37 -20.75 -17.22 -8.16
CA LEU A 37 -21.99 -16.45 -8.06
C LEU A 37 -22.32 -15.68 -9.36
N LEU A 38 -21.31 -15.23 -10.09
CA LEU A 38 -21.48 -14.54 -11.37
C LEU A 38 -22.18 -15.45 -12.41
N PHE A 39 -21.94 -16.76 -12.33
CA PHE A 39 -22.55 -17.77 -13.21
C PHE A 39 -23.76 -18.48 -12.60
N ASP A 40 -24.26 -18.03 -11.45
CA ASP A 40 -25.51 -18.52 -10.89
C ASP A 40 -26.70 -17.85 -11.60
N PHE A 41 -27.14 -18.47 -12.69
CA PHE A 41 -28.30 -18.02 -13.48
C PHE A 41 -29.64 -18.17 -12.74
N GLY A 42 -29.67 -18.79 -11.56
CA GLY A 42 -30.85 -18.93 -10.73
C GLY A 42 -31.17 -17.70 -9.86
N ASP A 43 -30.18 -16.83 -9.62
CA ASP A 43 -30.35 -15.59 -8.86
C ASP A 43 -30.37 -14.37 -9.80
N PRO A 44 -31.49 -13.62 -9.91
CA PRO A 44 -31.55 -12.41 -10.72
C PRO A 44 -30.57 -11.30 -10.28
N MET A 45 -30.02 -11.37 -9.07
CA MET A 45 -28.96 -10.48 -8.57
C MET A 45 -27.57 -11.15 -8.50
N GLY A 46 -27.46 -12.42 -8.88
CA GLY A 46 -26.24 -13.23 -8.74
C GLY A 46 -25.04 -12.60 -9.45
N GLY A 47 -25.27 -12.06 -10.65
CA GLY A 47 -24.23 -11.39 -11.43
C GLY A 47 -23.61 -10.17 -10.72
N LEU A 48 -24.44 -9.27 -10.20
CA LEU A 48 -23.98 -8.08 -9.49
C LEU A 48 -23.31 -8.44 -8.15
N ASN A 49 -23.93 -9.36 -7.40
CA ASN A 49 -23.41 -9.83 -6.12
C ASN A 49 -22.04 -10.51 -6.29
N GLY A 50 -21.89 -11.35 -7.32
CA GLY A 50 -20.64 -12.01 -7.64
C GLY A 50 -19.52 -11.03 -7.97
N LEU A 51 -19.80 -10.00 -8.79
CA LEU A 51 -18.85 -8.94 -9.09
C LEU A 51 -18.44 -8.16 -7.84
N LEU A 52 -19.42 -7.77 -7.01
CA LEU A 52 -19.15 -7.05 -5.76
C LEU A 52 -18.26 -7.88 -4.84
N ILE A 53 -18.57 -9.17 -4.63
CA ILE A 53 -17.77 -10.06 -3.79
C ILE A 53 -16.34 -10.20 -4.32
N ALA A 54 -16.17 -10.35 -5.64
CA ALA A 54 -14.84 -10.50 -6.24
C ALA A 54 -13.96 -9.26 -6.01
N VAL A 55 -14.52 -8.05 -6.11
CA VAL A 55 -13.76 -6.79 -6.03
C VAL A 55 -13.78 -6.16 -4.63
N PHE A 56 -14.64 -6.63 -3.72
CA PHE A 56 -14.83 -6.06 -2.40
C PHE A 56 -13.54 -5.85 -1.60
N PRO A 57 -12.58 -6.81 -1.57
CA PRO A 57 -11.33 -6.58 -0.86
C PRO A 57 -10.56 -5.36 -1.36
N LEU A 58 -10.54 -5.10 -2.68
CA LEU A 58 -9.86 -3.93 -3.25
C LEU A 58 -10.58 -2.62 -2.92
N ILE A 59 -11.92 -2.63 -2.87
CA ILE A 59 -12.72 -1.47 -2.46
C ILE A 59 -12.34 -1.04 -1.03
N ILE A 60 -12.01 -1.99 -0.17
CA ILE A 60 -11.60 -1.73 1.21
C ILE A 60 -10.10 -1.42 1.31
N THR A 61 -9.22 -2.21 0.69
CA THR A 61 -7.77 -2.05 0.86
C THR A 61 -7.24 -0.80 0.19
N LEU A 62 -7.79 -0.38 -0.95
CA LEU A 62 -7.33 0.80 -1.68
C LEU A 62 -7.41 2.10 -0.87
N PRO A 63 -8.56 2.51 -0.29
CA PRO A 63 -8.64 3.73 0.50
C PRO A 63 -7.78 3.66 1.77
N ILE A 64 -7.62 2.47 2.37
CA ILE A 64 -6.76 2.29 3.55
C ILE A 64 -5.30 2.53 3.18
N VAL A 65 -4.79 1.87 2.13
CA VAL A 65 -3.40 2.02 1.68
C VAL A 65 -3.15 3.45 1.20
N LEU A 66 -4.10 4.06 0.47
CA LEU A 66 -4.01 5.44 0.03
C LEU A 66 -3.94 6.40 1.23
N GLY A 67 -4.87 6.25 2.19
CA GLY A 67 -4.92 7.08 3.40
C GLY A 67 -3.65 6.94 4.23
N ALA A 68 -3.18 5.71 4.48
CA ALA A 68 -1.93 5.47 5.19
C ALA A 68 -0.71 6.05 4.45
N SER A 69 -0.67 5.95 3.11
CA SER A 69 0.41 6.51 2.30
C SER A 69 0.44 8.03 2.37
N ILE A 70 -0.72 8.69 2.42
CA ILE A 70 -0.80 10.15 2.56
C ILE A 70 -0.43 10.60 3.98
N LEU A 71 -1.00 9.95 5.01
CA LEU A 71 -0.86 10.37 6.40
C LEU A 71 0.47 9.98 7.03
N ILE A 72 1.09 8.88 6.57
CA ILE A 72 2.33 8.33 7.13
C ILE A 72 3.42 8.34 6.07
N GLY A 73 3.15 7.80 4.88
CA GLY A 73 4.15 7.61 3.82
C GLY A 73 4.77 8.92 3.30
N LEU A 74 3.95 9.93 3.01
CA LEU A 74 4.44 11.22 2.52
C LEU A 74 5.23 12.01 3.60
N PRO A 75 4.75 12.16 4.84
CA PRO A 75 5.56 12.75 5.91
C PRO A 75 6.87 12.00 6.15
N LEU A 76 6.84 10.66 6.14
CA LEU A 76 8.05 9.85 6.27
C LEU A 76 9.03 10.11 5.13
N THR A 77 8.56 10.16 3.87
CA THR A 77 9.38 10.50 2.70
C THR A 77 10.05 11.86 2.88
N TYR A 78 9.30 12.86 3.34
CA TYR A 78 9.85 14.19 3.62
C TYR A 78 10.93 14.15 4.71
N LEU A 79 10.69 13.43 5.82
CA LEU A 79 11.65 13.30 6.91
C LEU A 79 12.93 12.57 6.48
N LEU A 80 12.81 11.46 5.75
CA LEU A 80 13.96 10.70 5.22
C LEU A 80 14.76 11.54 4.22
N SER A 81 14.09 12.22 3.30
CA SER A 81 14.75 13.11 2.33
C SER A 81 15.44 14.29 3.00
N ARG A 82 14.86 14.86 4.07
CA ARG A 82 15.48 15.95 4.84
C ARG A 82 16.69 15.47 5.64
N ALA A 83 16.67 14.23 6.11
CA ALA A 83 17.77 13.62 6.84
C ALA A 83 18.89 13.08 5.95
N GLY A 84 18.74 13.13 4.62
CA GLY A 84 19.70 12.53 3.68
C GLY A 84 19.67 10.99 3.64
N ARG A 85 18.68 10.36 4.29
CA ARG A 85 18.57 8.89 4.41
C ARG A 85 17.50 8.33 3.50
N ASP A 86 17.45 8.81 2.27
CA ASP A 86 16.41 8.46 1.30
C ASP A 86 16.74 7.16 0.56
N GLN A 87 16.76 6.05 1.31
CA GLN A 87 17.11 4.72 0.81
C GLN A 87 15.86 3.87 0.66
N GLY A 88 15.73 3.16 -0.46
CA GLY A 88 14.60 2.28 -0.77
C GLY A 88 14.26 1.28 0.33
N GLU A 89 15.28 0.71 0.98
CA GLU A 89 15.12 -0.27 2.07
C GLU A 89 14.37 0.29 3.27
N LEU A 90 14.58 1.57 3.61
CA LEU A 90 13.91 2.22 4.74
C LEU A 90 12.41 2.37 4.50
N TYR A 91 11.98 2.57 3.25
CA TYR A 91 10.57 2.58 2.90
C TYR A 91 9.93 1.20 3.04
N VAL A 92 10.66 0.12 2.70
CA VAL A 92 10.18 -1.26 2.89
C VAL A 92 10.00 -1.57 4.37
N VAL A 93 11.01 -1.30 5.19
CA VAL A 93 10.97 -1.56 6.63
C VAL A 93 9.88 -0.73 7.31
N ALA A 94 9.78 0.56 6.98
CA ALA A 94 8.73 1.41 7.53
C ALA A 94 7.34 0.96 7.07
N GLY A 95 7.18 0.61 5.80
CA GLY A 95 5.94 0.06 5.26
C GLY A 95 5.52 -1.23 5.96
N LEU A 96 6.45 -2.16 6.16
CA LEU A 96 6.22 -3.41 6.91
C LEU A 96 5.74 -3.12 8.33
N PHE A 97 6.42 -2.22 9.03
CA PHE A 97 6.14 -1.87 10.42
C PHE A 97 4.79 -1.16 10.56
N PHE A 98 4.60 -0.03 9.87
CA PHE A 98 3.37 0.76 9.98
C PHE A 98 2.16 0.01 9.40
N GLY A 99 2.36 -0.80 8.36
CA GLY A 99 1.31 -1.64 7.79
C GLY A 99 0.74 -2.64 8.79
N GLY A 100 1.58 -3.19 9.68
CA GLY A 100 1.13 -4.13 10.72
C GLY A 100 0.64 -3.45 11.98
N VAL A 101 1.27 -2.35 12.39
CA VAL A 101 0.94 -1.63 13.62
C VAL A 101 -0.38 -0.86 13.49
N LEU A 102 -0.68 -0.30 12.32
CA LEU A 102 -1.83 0.58 12.14
C LEU A 102 -3.18 -0.13 12.42
N PRO A 103 -3.47 -1.34 11.89
CA PRO A 103 -4.70 -2.07 12.23
C PRO A 103 -4.83 -2.36 13.73
N VAL A 104 -3.72 -2.72 14.39
CA VAL A 104 -3.68 -3.02 15.83
C VAL A 104 -3.97 -1.76 16.65
N ALA A 105 -3.33 -0.64 16.30
CA ALA A 105 -3.54 0.64 16.96
C ALA A 105 -5.00 1.10 16.81
N ILE A 106 -5.60 0.98 15.62
CA ILE A 106 -7.01 1.30 15.39
C ILE A 106 -7.92 0.42 16.26
N SER A 107 -7.63 -0.87 16.40
CA SER A 107 -8.40 -1.80 17.25
C SER A 107 -8.43 -1.36 18.70
N ILE A 108 -7.26 -1.01 19.23
CA ILE A 108 -7.08 -0.60 20.63
C ILE A 108 -7.81 0.73 20.87
N LEU A 109 -7.65 1.70 19.96
CA LEU A 109 -8.29 3.02 20.06
C LEU A 109 -9.82 2.94 19.93
N ALA A 110 -10.33 1.97 19.18
CA ALA A 110 -11.76 1.71 19.04
C ALA A 110 -12.37 0.94 20.24
N GLY A 111 -11.57 0.62 21.28
CA GLY A 111 -12.04 -0.14 22.44
C GLY A 111 -12.42 -1.59 22.13
N GLN A 112 -12.02 -2.11 20.98
CA GLN A 112 -12.31 -3.49 20.61
C GLN A 112 -11.29 -4.43 21.24
N ALA A 113 -11.76 -5.60 21.70
CA ALA A 113 -10.87 -6.67 22.10
C ALA A 113 -9.89 -6.94 20.96
N ALA A 114 -8.59 -6.90 21.26
CA ALA A 114 -7.53 -6.81 20.26
C ALA A 114 -7.58 -7.94 19.20
N GLY A 115 -8.26 -9.06 19.50
CA GLY A 115 -8.40 -10.23 18.63
C GLY A 115 -8.97 -10.00 17.23
N GLY A 116 -9.86 -9.02 17.02
CA GLY A 116 -10.55 -8.85 15.73
C GLY A 116 -9.66 -8.36 14.59
N LEU A 117 -8.82 -7.35 14.86
CA LEU A 117 -8.01 -6.70 13.82
C LEU A 117 -6.55 -7.19 13.75
N PHE A 118 -6.10 -8.05 14.67
CA PHE A 118 -4.78 -8.69 14.58
C PHE A 118 -4.60 -9.48 13.28
N TYR A 119 -5.66 -10.10 12.75
CA TYR A 119 -5.62 -10.81 11.48
C TYR A 119 -5.28 -9.89 10.30
N PHE A 120 -5.53 -8.59 10.42
CA PHE A 120 -5.16 -7.61 9.40
C PHE A 120 -3.71 -7.11 9.51
N ALA A 121 -3.00 -7.44 10.59
CA ALA A 121 -1.60 -7.01 10.74
C ALA A 121 -0.70 -7.65 9.68
N ILE A 122 -0.86 -8.93 9.39
CA ILE A 122 -0.08 -9.64 8.36
C ILE A 122 -0.32 -9.06 6.95
N PRO A 123 -1.57 -9.01 6.44
CA PRO A 123 -1.83 -8.41 5.12
C PRO A 123 -1.50 -6.92 5.09
N GLY A 124 -1.71 -6.20 6.20
CA GLY A 124 -1.31 -4.80 6.33
C GLY A 124 0.19 -4.61 6.19
N SER A 125 1.00 -5.39 6.90
CA SER A 125 2.46 -5.41 6.77
C SER A 125 2.91 -5.77 5.36
N LEU A 126 2.29 -6.77 4.73
CA LEU A 126 2.60 -7.16 3.35
C LEU A 126 2.30 -6.02 2.37
N GLY A 127 1.11 -5.43 2.46
CA GLY A 127 0.71 -4.29 1.64
C GLY A 127 1.63 -3.08 1.82
N GLY A 128 1.93 -2.74 3.08
CA GLY A 128 2.84 -1.64 3.40
C GLY A 128 4.27 -1.89 2.89
N ALA A 129 4.80 -3.11 3.03
CA ALA A 129 6.12 -3.47 2.50
C ALA A 129 6.17 -3.37 0.97
N VAL A 130 5.13 -3.84 0.27
CA VAL A 130 5.04 -3.76 -1.20
C VAL A 130 4.89 -2.31 -1.69
N THR A 131 4.06 -1.49 -1.01
CA THR A 131 3.99 -0.05 -1.29
C THR A 131 5.34 0.62 -1.08
N GLY A 132 5.99 0.34 0.07
CA GLY A 132 7.31 0.87 0.41
C GLY A 132 8.37 0.47 -0.61
N TRP A 133 8.35 -0.77 -1.08
CA TRP A 133 9.25 -1.26 -2.12
C TRP A 133 9.02 -0.57 -3.47
N SER A 134 7.76 -0.46 -3.92
CA SER A 134 7.45 0.18 -5.19
C SER A 134 7.78 1.67 -5.17
N TRP A 135 7.54 2.37 -4.07
CA TRP A 135 7.89 3.78 -3.90
C TRP A 135 9.39 3.99 -3.72
N GLY A 136 10.04 3.16 -2.88
CA GLY A 136 11.47 3.20 -2.62
C GLY A 136 12.30 3.05 -3.90
N ARG A 137 11.93 2.12 -4.79
CA ARG A 137 12.59 1.99 -6.10
C ARG A 137 12.52 3.25 -6.96
N HIS A 138 11.42 4.00 -6.87
CA HIS A 138 11.30 5.28 -7.57
C HIS A 138 12.23 6.34 -6.95
N ARG A 139 12.32 6.39 -5.62
CA ARG A 139 13.24 7.29 -4.91
C ARG A 139 14.70 6.97 -5.20
N ASP A 140 15.09 5.71 -5.17
CA ASP A 140 16.46 5.27 -5.50
C ASP A 140 16.84 5.70 -6.93
N ALA A 141 15.93 5.55 -7.90
CA ALA A 141 16.15 5.98 -9.27
C ALA A 141 16.36 7.50 -9.39
N LEU A 142 15.61 8.31 -8.62
CA LEU A 142 15.79 9.75 -8.58
C LEU A 142 17.12 10.16 -7.90
N ASN A 143 17.55 9.43 -6.89
CA ASN A 143 18.82 9.68 -6.21
C ASN A 143 20.00 9.36 -7.12
N LEU A 144 19.94 8.23 -7.84
CA LEU A 144 20.95 7.85 -8.82
C LEU A 144 21.07 8.87 -9.97
N ALA A 145 19.93 9.35 -10.48
CA ALA A 145 19.90 10.38 -11.53
C ALA A 145 20.58 11.67 -11.04
N ARG A 146 20.27 12.13 -9.82
CA ARG A 146 20.87 13.33 -9.22
C ARG A 146 22.39 13.21 -9.06
N HIS A 147 22.90 12.05 -8.64
CA HIS A 147 24.34 11.80 -8.56
C HIS A 147 25.03 11.79 -9.93
N THR A 148 24.33 11.36 -10.97
CA THR A 148 24.88 11.34 -12.34
C THR A 148 24.98 12.75 -12.93
N GLU A 149 24.01 13.61 -12.65
CA GLU A 149 23.99 15.02 -13.10
C GLU A 149 24.96 15.91 -12.30
N HIS A 150 25.18 15.59 -11.03
CA HIS A 150 26.03 16.35 -10.12
C HIS A 150 27.02 15.43 -9.38
N PRO A 151 28.08 14.95 -10.07
CA PRO A 151 29.04 14.00 -9.48
C PRO A 151 29.84 14.58 -8.32
N ASP A 152 29.91 15.92 -8.22
CA ASP A 152 30.63 16.64 -7.17
C ASP A 152 29.86 16.66 -5.84
N LEU A 153 28.58 16.25 -5.84
CA LEU A 153 27.80 16.10 -4.62
C LEU A 153 28.07 14.71 -4.03
N GLU A 154 28.81 14.66 -2.92
CA GLU A 154 29.06 13.42 -2.19
C GLU A 154 27.73 12.68 -1.92
N PRO A 155 27.71 11.34 -2.05
CA PRO A 155 26.56 10.54 -1.67
C PRO A 155 26.24 10.80 -0.20
N THR A 156 25.04 11.30 0.06
CA THR A 156 24.52 11.46 1.42
C THR A 156 24.25 10.05 1.94
N ILE A 157 25.15 9.52 2.77
CA ILE A 157 25.07 8.17 3.37
C ILE A 157 24.07 8.18 4.52
#